data_AF-A0A389LYI6-F1
#
_entry.id   AF-A0A389LYI6-F1
#
_cell.length_a   1.000
_cell.length_b   1.000
_cell.length_c   1.000
_cell.angle_alpha   90.00
_cell.angle_beta   90.00
_cell.angle_gamma   90.00
#
_symmetry.space_group_name_H-M   'P 1'
#
loop_
_entity.id
_entity.type
_entity.pdbx_description
1 polymer ?
#
loop_
_entity_poly.entity_id
_entity_poly.type
_entity_poly.pdbx_seq_one_letter_code
_entity_poly.pdbx_strand_id
1 'polypeptide(L)'
;MHNLKANFDKILEHLTPFAKKMVNEHGNILRCGAVPKFSDLEVVALSITAEALSIDSENFLFEKLKEYKNEFPNLISRCQYNQRRKKLSPFRLNVQN
;
A
#
# COMPACT_ATOMS: atom_id res chain seq x y z
N MET A 1 13.13 13.35 -10.01
CA MET A 1 12.29 12.45 -10.84
C MET A 1 11.18 11.88 -9.97
N HIS A 2 9.96 12.40 -10.10
CA HIS A 2 8.80 11.93 -9.34
C HIS A 2 8.12 10.78 -10.09
N ASN A 3 8.65 9.56 -9.96
CA ASN A 3 7.94 8.37 -10.42
C ASN A 3 7.20 7.77 -9.21
N LEU A 4 5.88 7.62 -9.35
CA LEU A 4 5.01 7.05 -8.32
C LEU A 4 5.50 5.67 -7.88
N LYS A 5 5.90 4.83 -8.84
CA LYS A 5 6.43 3.49 -8.57
C LYS A 5 7.74 3.54 -7.79
N ALA A 6 8.67 4.39 -8.19
CA ALA A 6 9.95 4.53 -7.49
C ALA A 6 9.79 4.99 -6.04
N ASN A 7 8.84 5.89 -5.77
CA ASN A 7 8.53 6.31 -4.41
C ASN A 7 7.85 5.19 -3.61
N PHE A 8 6.92 4.47 -4.25
CA PHE A 8 6.26 3.32 -3.66
C PHE A 8 7.26 2.22 -3.27
N ASP A 9 8.18 1.86 -4.15
CA ASP A 9 9.16 0.81 -3.90
C ASP A 9 10.09 1.17 -2.74
N LYS A 10 10.57 2.43 -2.69
CA LYS A 10 11.37 2.94 -1.57
C LYS A 10 10.61 2.87 -0.25
N ILE A 11 9.36 3.30 -0.24
CA ILE A 11 8.52 3.26 0.96
C ILE A 11 8.31 1.81 1.39
N LEU A 12 8.00 0.90 0.46
CA LEU A 12 7.80 -0.51 0.76
C LEU A 12 9.07 -1.17 1.33
N GLU A 13 10.23 -0.87 0.77
CA GLU A 13 11.53 -1.33 1.27
C GLU A 13 11.77 -0.87 2.71
N HIS A 14 11.46 0.39 3.03
CA HIS A 14 11.53 0.91 4.39
C HIS A 14 10.52 0.25 5.33
N LEU A 15 9.28 -0.01 4.89
CA LEU A 15 8.23 -0.61 5.72
C LEU A 15 8.51 -2.07 6.09
N THR A 16 9.14 -2.81 5.19
CA THR A 16 9.39 -4.25 5.32
C THR A 16 10.06 -4.62 6.65
N PRO A 17 11.21 -4.03 7.07
CA PRO A 17 11.86 -4.36 8.33
C PRO A 17 11.04 -3.99 9.58
N PHE A 18 10.31 -2.87 9.57
CA PHE A 18 9.46 -2.48 10.71
C PHE A 18 8.30 -3.45 10.90
N ALA A 19 7.73 -3.91 9.79
CA ALA A 19 6.56 -4.77 9.82
C ALA A 19 6.87 -6.25 10.05
N LYS A 20 8.13 -6.71 9.95
CA LYS A 20 8.53 -8.12 10.09
C LYS A 20 7.99 -8.85 11.31
N LYS A 21 7.75 -8.14 12.42
CA LYS A 21 7.18 -8.72 13.65
C LYS A 21 5.65 -8.78 13.68
N MET A 22 4.98 -8.09 12.76
CA MET A 22 3.54 -7.87 12.76
C MET A 22 2.82 -8.48 11.53
N VAL A 23 3.57 -8.75 10.47
CA VAL A 23 3.05 -9.32 9.21
C VAL A 23 3.65 -10.69 8.94
N ASN A 24 2.94 -11.51 8.16
CA ASN A 24 3.43 -12.80 7.70
C ASN A 24 4.48 -12.65 6.58
N GLU A 25 5.03 -13.77 6.11
CA GLU A 25 6.00 -13.85 5.01
C GLU A 25 5.52 -13.19 3.71
N HIS A 26 4.21 -13.03 3.55
CA HIS A 26 3.58 -12.39 2.39
C HIS A 26 3.24 -10.90 2.60
N GLY A 27 3.71 -10.27 3.68
CA GLY A 27 3.44 -8.85 3.96
C GLY A 27 1.99 -8.55 4.36
N ASN A 28 1.27 -9.54 4.90
CA ASN A 28 -0.11 -9.40 5.35
C ASN A 28 -0.21 -9.52 6.87
N ILE A 29 -1.11 -8.74 7.47
CA ILE A 29 -1.47 -8.96 8.88
C ILE A 29 -2.09 -10.35 8.98
N LEU A 30 -1.78 -11.06 10.09
CA LEU A 30 -2.34 -12.37 10.39
C LEU A 30 -3.87 -12.30 10.29
N ARG A 31 -4.43 -13.07 9.36
CA ARG A 31 -5.86 -13.15 9.08
C ARG A 31 -6.22 -14.59 8.76
N CYS A 32 -7.44 -15.00 9.09
CA CYS A 32 -8.01 -16.23 8.55
C CYS A 32 -8.48 -16.00 7.11
N GLY A 33 -8.21 -16.97 6.22
CA GLY A 33 -8.68 -16.98 4.84
C GLY A 33 -7.59 -16.82 3.78
N ALA A 34 -8.01 -16.56 2.54
CA ALA A 34 -7.11 -16.50 1.39
C ALA A 34 -6.14 -15.30 1.48
N VAL A 35 -4.89 -15.55 1.09
CA VAL A 35 -3.86 -14.51 0.97
C VAL A 35 -4.23 -13.59 -0.20
N PRO A 36 -4.39 -12.28 0.00
CA PRO A 36 -4.72 -11.37 -1.10
C PRO A 36 -3.52 -11.16 -2.02
N LYS A 37 -3.80 -10.94 -3.31
CA LYS A 37 -2.78 -10.69 -4.35
C LYS A 37 -1.97 -9.41 -4.12
N PHE A 38 -2.60 -8.39 -3.55
CA PHE A 38 -1.97 -7.16 -3.10
C PHE A 38 -1.91 -7.22 -1.58
N SER A 39 -0.72 -7.18 -1.00
CA SER A 39 -0.48 -7.35 0.42
C SER A 39 -0.95 -6.13 1.24
N ASP A 40 -1.12 -6.30 2.56
CA ASP A 40 -1.47 -5.18 3.43
C ASP A 40 -0.35 -4.14 3.49
N LEU A 41 0.92 -4.58 3.43
CA LEU A 41 2.05 -3.66 3.34
C LEU A 41 2.01 -2.83 2.06
N GLU A 42 1.68 -3.42 0.92
CA GLU A 42 1.53 -2.65 -0.32
C GLU A 42 0.37 -1.66 -0.24
N VAL A 43 -0.74 -1.99 0.45
CA VAL A 43 -1.83 -1.02 0.71
C VAL A 43 -1.33 0.16 1.55
N VAL A 44 -0.57 -0.11 2.61
CA VAL A 44 -0.01 0.95 3.47
C VAL A 44 1.04 1.77 2.72
N ALA A 45 1.94 1.12 1.98
CA ALA A 45 2.95 1.77 1.17
C ALA A 45 2.33 2.71 0.15
N LEU A 46 1.30 2.27 -0.56
CA LEU A 46 0.57 3.09 -1.53
C LEU A 46 -0.11 4.30 -0.86
N SER A 47 -0.64 4.12 0.35
CA SER A 47 -1.27 5.21 1.10
C SER A 47 -0.27 6.27 1.57
N ILE A 48 0.94 5.87 1.96
CA ILE A 48 2.02 6.79 2.36
C ILE A 48 2.60 7.46 1.12
N THR A 49 2.72 6.73 0.00
CA THR A 49 3.18 7.28 -1.27
C THR A 49 2.24 8.37 -1.78
N ALA A 50 0.91 8.15 -1.67
CA ALA A 50 -0.08 9.15 -2.03
C ALA A 50 0.08 10.43 -1.18
N GLU A 51 0.27 10.31 0.13
CA GLU A 51 0.53 11.44 1.03
C GLU A 51 1.84 12.17 0.70
N ALA A 52 2.92 11.43 0.44
CA ALA A 52 4.21 12.00 0.04
C ALA A 52 4.16 12.73 -1.30
N LEU A 53 3.21 12.36 -2.17
CA LEU A 53 2.92 13.04 -3.43
C LEU A 53 1.82 14.11 -3.31
N SER A 54 1.33 14.36 -2.09
CA SER A 54 0.21 15.27 -1.81
C SER A 54 -1.04 14.97 -2.65
N ILE A 55 -1.32 13.68 -2.85
CA ILE A 55 -2.52 13.19 -3.53
C ILE A 55 -3.56 12.81 -2.47
N ASP A 56 -4.53 13.69 -2.27
CA ASP A 56 -5.60 13.48 -1.29
C ASP A 56 -6.80 12.72 -1.89
N SER A 57 -6.98 12.78 -3.22
CA SER A 57 -8.09 12.15 -3.93
C SER A 57 -7.75 10.72 -4.35
N GLU A 58 -8.49 9.72 -3.82
CA GLU A 58 -8.27 8.34 -4.23
C GLU A 58 -8.70 8.10 -5.68
N ASN A 59 -9.67 8.87 -6.19
CA ASN A 59 -10.02 8.82 -7.61
C ASN A 59 -8.82 9.22 -8.46
N PHE A 60 -8.18 10.34 -8.13
CA PHE A 60 -7.02 10.82 -8.86
C PHE A 60 -5.84 9.85 -8.77
N LEU A 61 -5.59 9.29 -7.58
CA LEU A 61 -4.57 8.26 -7.38
C LEU A 61 -4.79 7.05 -8.31
N PHE A 62 -6.03 6.55 -8.39
CA PHE A 62 -6.36 5.39 -9.22
C PHE A 62 -6.36 5.70 -10.71
N GLU A 63 -6.70 6.92 -11.12
CA GLU A 63 -6.51 7.37 -12.50
C GLU A 63 -5.01 7.39 -12.86
N LYS A 64 -4.17 7.92 -11.97
CA LYS A 64 -2.70 7.93 -12.16
C LYS A 64 -2.13 6.52 -12.24
N LEU A 65 -2.56 5.61 -11.38
CA LEU A 65 -2.10 4.21 -11.38
C LEU A 65 -2.40 3.45 -12.68
N LYS A 66 -3.34 3.91 -13.52
CA LYS A 66 -3.56 3.30 -14.85
C LYS A 66 -2.35 3.43 -15.76
N GLU A 67 -1.59 4.52 -15.63
CA GLU A 67 -0.33 4.73 -16.37
C GLU A 67 0.74 3.68 -15.97
N TYR A 68 0.63 3.14 -14.75
CA TYR A 68 1.57 2.19 -14.15
C TYR A 68 1.05 0.75 -14.13
N LYS A 69 0.11 0.39 -15.02
CA LYS A 69 -0.54 -0.93 -15.00
C LYS A 69 0.44 -2.11 -15.09
N ASN A 70 1.56 -1.93 -15.81
CA ASN A 70 2.61 -2.95 -15.93
C ASN A 70 3.45 -3.09 -14.66
N GLU A 71 3.58 -2.00 -13.88
CA GLU A 71 4.38 -1.93 -12.65
C GLU A 71 3.58 -2.35 -11.41
N PHE A 72 2.24 -2.32 -11.49
CA PHE A 72 1.32 -2.79 -10.46
C PHE A 72 0.38 -3.90 -10.99
N PRO A 73 0.92 -5.08 -11.37
CA PRO A 73 0.13 -6.15 -11.99
C PRO A 73 -0.97 -6.72 -11.06
N ASN A 74 -0.76 -6.62 -9.74
CA ASN A 74 -1.69 -7.11 -8.71
C ASN A 74 -2.57 -6.00 -8.11
N LEU A 75 -2.66 -4.83 -8.74
CA LEU A 75 -3.45 -3.72 -8.20
C LEU A 75 -4.91 -4.11 -7.97
N ILE A 76 -5.37 -3.94 -6.74
CA ILE A 76 -6.77 -4.16 -6.35
C ILE A 76 -7.67 -3.02 -6.79
N SER A 77 -8.99 -3.23 -6.80
CA SER A 77 -9.92 -2.15 -7.13
C SER A 77 -9.89 -1.02 -6.08
N ARG A 78 -10.23 0.21 -6.49
CA ARG A 78 -10.35 1.37 -5.60
C ARG A 78 -11.21 1.09 -4.36
N CYS A 79 -12.33 0.38 -4.53
CA CYS A 79 -13.21 0.03 -3.41
C CYS A 79 -12.51 -0.90 -2.42
N GLN A 80 -11.84 -1.95 -2.91
CA GLN A 80 -11.09 -2.88 -2.06
C GLN A 80 -9.94 -2.16 -1.34
N TYR A 81 -9.21 -1.30 -2.05
CA TYR A 81 -8.16 -0.46 -1.47
C TYR A 81 -8.72 0.41 -0.34
N ASN A 82 -9.83 1.11 -0.56
CA ASN A 82 -10.42 1.99 0.46
C ASN A 82 -10.87 1.23 1.70
N GLN A 83 -11.51 0.07 1.53
CA GLN A 83 -11.91 -0.77 2.65
C GLN A 83 -10.70 -1.26 3.45
N ARG A 84 -9.66 -1.74 2.75
CA ARG A 84 -8.44 -2.27 3.39
C ARG A 84 -7.62 -1.18 4.05
N ARG A 85 -7.43 -0.03 3.40
CA ARG A 85 -6.73 1.13 3.98
C ARG A 85 -7.39 1.59 5.27
N LYS A 86 -8.73 1.67 5.31
CA LYS A 86 -9.48 1.99 6.54
C LYS A 86 -9.23 0.96 7.64
N LYS A 87 -9.26 -0.33 7.31
CA LYS A 87 -8.98 -1.42 8.26
C LYS A 87 -7.54 -1.39 8.80
N LEU A 88 -6.59 -0.97 7.97
CA LEU A 88 -5.15 -0.92 8.30
C LEU A 88 -4.72 0.41 8.94
N SER A 89 -5.63 1.38 9.10
CA SER A 89 -5.34 2.68 9.72
C SER A 89 -4.65 2.56 11.09
N PRO A 90 -5.08 1.68 12.02
CA PRO A 90 -4.40 1.54 13.31
C PRO A 90 -2.96 1.03 13.18
N PHE A 91 -2.71 0.12 12.23
CA PHE A 91 -1.37 -0.40 11.96
C PHE A 91 -0.46 0.68 11.36
N ARG A 92 -1.01 1.51 10.47
CA ARG A 92 -0.30 2.63 9.84
C ARG A 92 0.23 3.65 10.85
N LEU A 93 -0.55 3.99 11.88
CA LEU A 93 -0.14 4.95 12.91
C LEU A 93 1.07 4.45 13.73
N ASN A 94 1.19 3.14 13.94
CA ASN A 94 2.31 2.56 14.67
C ASN A 94 3.61 2.55 13.88
N VAL A 95 3.54 2.69 12.56
CA VAL A 95 4.71 2.76 11.67
C VAL A 95 5.31 4.18 11.63
N GLN A 96 4.52 5.20 11.98
CA GLN A 96 4.94 6.61 11.96
C GLN A 96 5.54 7.11 13.30
N ASN A 97 5.52 6.29 14.36
CA ASN A 97 6.03 6.63 15.70
C ASN A 97 7.35 5.92 16.02
#